data_AF-A0A7V9PJM6-F1
#
_entry.id   AF-A0A7V9PJM6-F1
#
_cell.length_a   1.000
_cell.length_b   1.000
_cell.length_c   1.000
_cell.angle_alpha   90.00
_cell.angle_beta   90.00
_cell.angle_gamma   90.00
#
_symmetry.space_group_name_H-M   'P 1'
#
loop_
_entity.id
_entity.type
_entity.pdbx_description
1 polymer ?
#
loop_
_entity_poly.entity_id
_entity_poly.type
_entity_poly.pdbx_seq_one_letter_code
_entity_poly.pdbx_strand_id
1 'polypeptide(L)'
;MRGRFLSPALLLAAIIACSDQPQPTAESDASAPLAAPAAPPSGHMLSASERSDEVRLEALTQRIARALANPGFRAYVKAELDASGYAEHKVHFQRFLRANGGRALKEIAEAGNERESDVAADADAAIPLEMYLPVPAHRASWGGGDPVLVATAIADHEAPIAFDVRGHRQVLDPRVPPAVPVIAVVPAETNFNQPPGRVTCADCTGGDATPPSGGTITPSVSSVPGLYLTYAGFVQDF
;
A
#
# COMPACT_ATOMS: atom_id res chain seq x y z
N MET A 1 -45.75 -28.13 24.76
CA MET A 1 -46.76 -27.24 24.13
C MET A 1 -46.18 -26.71 22.83
N ARG A 2 -46.90 -26.90 21.72
CA ARG A 2 -46.49 -26.55 20.35
C ARG A 2 -46.90 -25.12 20.03
N GLY A 3 -46.08 -24.38 19.29
CA GLY A 3 -46.46 -23.13 18.63
C GLY A 3 -45.73 -22.99 17.29
N ARG A 4 -46.44 -23.32 16.20
CA ARG A 4 -46.04 -23.14 14.79
C ARG A 4 -46.73 -21.87 14.26
N PHE A 5 -46.03 -21.01 13.52
CA PHE A 5 -46.61 -20.06 12.55
C PHE A 5 -45.53 -19.78 11.48
N LEU A 6 -45.53 -20.44 10.32
CA LEU A 6 -46.14 -20.10 9.02
C LEU A 6 -45.77 -18.71 8.46
N SER A 7 -44.96 -18.73 7.39
CA SER A 7 -44.70 -17.65 6.43
C SER A 7 -45.93 -17.28 5.60
N PRO A 8 -45.87 -16.15 4.88
CA PRO A 8 -45.99 -16.26 3.42
C PRO A 8 -44.97 -15.40 2.65
N ALA A 9 -44.59 -15.94 1.49
CA ALA A 9 -43.84 -15.29 0.43
C ALA A 9 -44.74 -14.33 -0.38
N LEU A 10 -44.18 -13.25 -0.91
CA LEU A 10 -44.82 -12.42 -1.93
C LEU A 10 -43.84 -12.20 -3.09
N LEU A 11 -44.12 -12.85 -4.22
CA LEU A 11 -43.62 -12.51 -5.56
C LEU A 11 -44.52 -11.43 -6.14
N LEU A 12 -43.98 -10.37 -6.76
CA LEU A 12 -44.71 -9.59 -7.75
C LEU A 12 -43.80 -9.17 -8.92
N ALA A 13 -44.36 -9.29 -10.12
CA ALA A 13 -43.72 -9.27 -11.42
C ALA A 13 -43.56 -7.86 -12.03
N ALA A 14 -42.69 -7.79 -13.04
CA ALA A 14 -42.36 -6.62 -13.85
C ALA A 14 -43.45 -6.24 -14.88
N ILE A 15 -43.51 -4.96 -15.24
CA ILE A 15 -44.06 -4.47 -16.51
C ILE A 15 -43.20 -3.33 -17.07
N ILE A 16 -42.87 -3.50 -18.34
CA ILE A 16 -42.10 -2.63 -19.23
C ILE A 16 -43.04 -1.53 -19.75
N ALA A 17 -42.60 -0.27 -19.75
CA ALA A 17 -43.22 0.77 -20.56
C ALA A 17 -42.14 1.75 -21.07
N CYS A 18 -41.75 1.56 -22.33
CA CYS A 18 -41.01 2.55 -23.12
C CYS A 18 -41.91 3.79 -23.32
N SER A 19 -41.42 4.97 -22.98
CA SER A 19 -42.03 6.23 -23.38
C SER A 19 -41.22 6.84 -24.52
N ASP A 20 -41.91 7.02 -25.63
CA ASP A 20 -41.45 7.60 -26.89
C ASP A 20 -41.54 9.15 -26.85
N GLN A 21 -40.70 9.81 -27.66
CA GLN A 21 -40.31 11.23 -27.62
C GLN A 21 -41.40 12.25 -28.02
N PRO A 22 -41.11 13.56 -27.84
CA PRO A 22 -41.01 14.40 -29.04
C PRO A 22 -39.70 15.21 -29.14
N GLN A 23 -39.11 15.19 -30.34
CA GLN A 23 -38.04 16.09 -30.80
C GLN A 23 -38.55 17.52 -31.01
N PRO A 24 -37.70 18.55 -30.82
CA PRO A 24 -37.79 19.81 -31.53
C PRO A 24 -36.76 19.86 -32.67
N THR A 25 -37.25 20.19 -33.87
CA THR A 25 -36.46 20.56 -35.05
C THR A 25 -35.97 22.00 -34.93
N ALA A 26 -34.67 22.24 -35.08
CA ALA A 26 -34.14 23.48 -35.63
C ALA A 26 -32.74 23.23 -36.22
N GLU A 27 -32.62 23.48 -37.52
CA GLU A 27 -31.41 23.43 -38.34
C GLU A 27 -30.54 24.68 -38.09
N SER A 28 -29.21 24.53 -38.05
CA SER A 28 -28.30 25.55 -38.58
C SER A 28 -26.90 24.98 -38.79
N ASP A 29 -26.48 24.96 -40.04
CA ASP A 29 -25.16 24.61 -40.55
C ASP A 29 -24.07 25.57 -40.04
N ALA A 30 -22.98 25.03 -39.48
CA ALA A 30 -21.68 25.69 -39.48
C ALA A 30 -20.56 24.64 -39.31
N SER A 31 -19.84 24.39 -40.40
CA SER A 31 -18.64 23.56 -40.43
C SER A 31 -17.52 24.12 -39.54
N ALA A 32 -17.05 23.30 -38.61
CA ALA A 32 -15.70 23.39 -38.02
C ALA A 32 -15.21 21.94 -37.80
N PRO A 33 -13.96 21.59 -38.15
CA PRO A 33 -13.45 20.25 -37.85
C PRO A 33 -13.21 20.17 -36.34
N LEU A 34 -14.20 19.64 -35.60
CA LEU A 34 -13.98 19.25 -34.22
C LEU A 34 -12.97 18.11 -34.21
N ALA A 35 -11.85 18.36 -33.53
CA ALA A 35 -10.88 17.36 -33.15
C ALA A 35 -11.59 16.11 -32.63
N ALA A 36 -11.18 14.95 -33.13
CA ALA A 36 -11.64 13.66 -32.64
C ALA A 36 -11.56 13.64 -31.11
N PRO A 37 -12.56 13.08 -30.41
CA PRO A 37 -12.44 12.87 -28.98
C PRO A 37 -11.17 12.07 -28.72
N ALA A 38 -10.28 12.63 -27.89
CA ALA A 38 -9.09 11.95 -27.42
C ALA A 38 -9.51 10.57 -26.92
N ALA A 39 -8.88 9.53 -27.46
CA ALA A 39 -9.08 8.16 -26.99
C ALA A 39 -8.95 8.14 -25.45
N PRO A 40 -9.77 7.36 -24.73
CA PRO A 40 -9.53 7.15 -23.31
C PRO A 40 -8.07 6.70 -23.13
N PRO A 41 -7.37 7.11 -22.06
CA PRO A 41 -6.05 6.59 -21.78
C PRO A 41 -6.17 5.07 -21.85
N SER A 42 -5.35 4.44 -22.69
CA SER A 42 -5.37 3.01 -22.89
C SER A 42 -5.20 2.37 -21.52
N GLY A 43 -6.33 1.91 -20.95
CA GLY A 43 -6.33 1.19 -19.69
C GLY A 43 -5.43 -0.01 -19.93
N HIS A 44 -4.28 -0.03 -19.26
CA HIS A 44 -3.35 -1.14 -19.36
C HIS A 44 -4.13 -2.38 -18.88
N MET A 45 -4.56 -3.23 -19.81
CA MET A 45 -5.27 -4.44 -19.43
C MET A 45 -4.23 -5.33 -18.75
N LEU A 46 -4.29 -5.38 -17.43
CA LEU A 46 -3.46 -6.27 -16.63
C LEU A 46 -3.61 -7.70 -17.14
N SER A 47 -2.47 -8.36 -17.33
CA SER A 47 -2.42 -9.79 -17.61
C SER A 47 -3.12 -10.58 -16.50
N ALA A 48 -3.46 -11.84 -16.79
CA ALA A 48 -4.04 -12.72 -15.77
C ALA A 48 -3.07 -12.95 -14.59
N SER A 49 -1.76 -12.89 -14.85
CA SER A 49 -0.73 -13.03 -13.81
C SER A 49 -0.73 -11.81 -12.88
N GLU A 50 -0.68 -10.60 -13.44
CA GLU A 50 -0.67 -9.36 -12.65
C GLU A 50 -1.92 -9.23 -11.78
N ARG A 51 -3.09 -9.58 -12.31
CA ARG A 51 -4.33 -9.62 -11.51
C ARG A 51 -4.29 -10.66 -10.38
N SER A 52 -3.62 -11.79 -10.60
CA SER A 52 -3.48 -12.82 -9.56
C SER A 52 -2.54 -12.36 -8.46
N ASP A 53 -1.47 -11.64 -8.82
CA ASP A 53 -0.56 -11.02 -7.86
C ASP A 53 -1.25 -9.89 -7.08
N GLU A 54 -2.16 -9.15 -7.72
CA GLU A 54 -3.00 -8.14 -7.08
C GLU A 54 -3.92 -8.68 -6.01
N VAL A 55 -4.71 -9.68 -6.36
CA VAL A 55 -5.59 -10.34 -5.39
C VAL A 55 -4.79 -10.90 -4.21
N ARG A 56 -3.62 -11.49 -4.49
CA ARG A 56 -2.76 -12.08 -3.45
C ARG A 56 -2.14 -11.03 -2.54
N LEU A 57 -1.63 -9.93 -3.10
CA LEU A 57 -1.01 -8.86 -2.34
C LEU A 57 -2.05 -8.12 -1.50
N GLU A 58 -3.23 -7.82 -2.03
CA GLU A 58 -4.34 -7.27 -1.25
C GLU A 58 -4.69 -8.20 -0.08
N ALA A 59 -4.80 -9.52 -0.32
CA ALA A 59 -5.11 -10.50 0.72
C ALA A 59 -4.03 -10.54 1.81
N LEU A 60 -2.74 -10.59 1.45
CA LEU A 60 -1.64 -10.53 2.41
C LEU A 60 -1.66 -9.23 3.22
N THR A 61 -1.91 -8.10 2.57
CA THR A 61 -2.01 -6.77 3.20
C THR A 61 -3.15 -6.75 4.23
N GLN A 62 -4.32 -7.25 3.87
CA GLN A 62 -5.47 -7.33 4.78
C GLN A 62 -5.19 -8.24 5.99
N ARG A 63 -4.54 -9.38 5.78
CA ARG A 63 -4.18 -10.31 6.87
C ARG A 63 -3.25 -9.65 7.89
N ILE A 64 -2.23 -8.93 7.42
CA ILE A 64 -1.32 -8.17 8.30
C ILE A 64 -2.11 -7.10 9.06
N ALA A 65 -2.98 -6.35 8.37
CA ALA A 65 -3.78 -5.30 9.00
C ALA A 65 -4.61 -5.86 10.16
N ARG A 66 -5.30 -6.99 9.95
CA ARG A 66 -6.06 -7.68 11.01
C ARG A 66 -5.17 -8.12 12.18
N ALA A 67 -3.98 -8.66 11.90
CA ALA A 67 -3.04 -9.06 12.93
C ALA A 67 -2.57 -7.88 13.79
N LEU A 68 -2.46 -6.67 13.22
CA LEU A 68 -2.15 -5.45 13.95
C LEU A 68 -3.25 -5.01 14.94
N ALA A 69 -4.40 -5.68 15.01
CA ALA A 69 -5.32 -5.50 16.13
C ALA A 69 -4.69 -5.92 17.47
N ASN A 70 -3.76 -6.88 17.45
CA ASN A 70 -2.99 -7.31 18.62
C ASN A 70 -1.89 -6.28 18.96
N PRO A 71 -1.93 -5.63 20.14
CA PRO A 71 -0.93 -4.62 20.52
C PRO A 71 0.48 -5.20 20.67
N GLY A 72 0.61 -6.46 21.10
CA GLY A 72 1.89 -7.16 21.18
C GLY A 72 2.50 -7.43 19.80
N PHE A 73 1.65 -7.72 18.80
CA PHE A 73 2.10 -7.85 17.41
C PHE A 73 2.47 -6.50 16.80
N ARG A 74 1.73 -5.42 17.06
CA ARG A 74 2.12 -4.07 16.61
C ARG A 74 3.47 -3.64 17.16
N ALA A 75 3.70 -3.86 18.45
CA ALA A 75 4.99 -3.54 19.09
C ALA A 75 6.13 -4.35 18.46
N TYR A 76 5.87 -5.62 18.12
CA TYR A 76 6.84 -6.46 17.41
C TYR A 76 7.14 -5.93 16.00
N VAL A 77 6.12 -5.59 15.20
CA VAL A 77 6.30 -4.99 13.87
C VAL A 77 7.10 -3.69 13.96
N LYS A 78 6.78 -2.82 14.93
CA LYS A 78 7.53 -1.58 15.15
C LYS A 78 9.01 -1.84 15.47
N ALA A 79 9.29 -2.79 16.35
CA ALA A 79 10.66 -3.15 16.71
C ALA A 79 11.46 -3.68 15.51
N GLU A 80 10.85 -4.50 14.66
CA GLU A 80 11.50 -5.03 13.45
C GLU A 80 11.78 -3.93 12.42
N LEU A 81 10.87 -2.97 12.25
CA LEU A 81 11.09 -1.80 11.40
C LEU A 81 12.24 -0.94 11.97
N ASP A 82 12.19 -0.57 13.26
CA ASP A 82 13.23 0.24 13.89
C ASP A 82 14.63 -0.39 13.84
N ALA A 83 14.70 -1.72 13.96
CA ALA A 83 15.93 -2.47 13.90
C ALA A 83 16.49 -2.59 12.46
N SER A 84 15.71 -2.27 11.44
CA SER A 84 16.17 -2.36 10.06
C SER A 84 17.30 -1.37 9.78
N GLY A 85 18.40 -1.89 9.25
CA GLY A 85 19.53 -1.08 8.77
C GLY A 85 19.32 -0.49 7.37
N TYR A 86 18.26 -0.86 6.65
CA TYR A 86 17.99 -0.33 5.32
C TYR A 86 17.37 1.08 5.40
N ALA A 87 17.58 1.88 4.33
CA ALA A 87 16.96 3.18 4.23
C ALA A 87 15.44 3.09 4.45
N GLU A 88 14.88 4.10 5.11
CA GLU A 88 13.45 4.16 5.49
C GLU A 88 12.96 3.02 6.38
N HIS A 89 13.87 2.30 7.03
CA HIS A 89 13.55 1.19 7.92
C HIS A 89 12.83 0.02 7.21
N LYS A 90 13.12 -0.17 5.91
CA LYS A 90 12.51 -1.21 5.08
C LYS A 90 12.89 -2.61 5.54
N VAL A 91 11.91 -3.52 5.58
CA VAL A 91 12.15 -4.95 5.86
C VAL A 91 11.66 -5.80 4.70
N HIS A 92 12.39 -6.88 4.41
CA HIS A 92 11.93 -7.87 3.43
C HIS A 92 10.81 -8.71 4.05
N PHE A 93 9.61 -8.62 3.48
CA PHE A 93 8.39 -9.16 4.07
C PHE A 93 8.45 -10.68 4.28
N GLN A 94 8.81 -11.45 3.26
CA GLN A 94 8.91 -12.91 3.39
C GLN A 94 9.98 -13.34 4.41
N ARG A 95 11.07 -12.58 4.59
CA ARG A 95 12.06 -12.86 5.63
C ARG A 95 11.50 -12.55 7.02
N PHE A 96 10.79 -11.44 7.17
CA PHE A 96 10.09 -11.07 8.39
C PHE A 96 9.08 -12.16 8.83
N LEU A 97 8.33 -12.75 7.89
CA LEU A 97 7.40 -13.85 8.19
C LEU A 97 8.09 -15.08 8.79
N ARG A 98 9.28 -15.42 8.27
CA ARG A 98 10.06 -16.59 8.69
C ARG A 98 10.96 -16.34 9.90
N ALA A 99 11.23 -15.09 10.23
CA ALA A 99 12.09 -14.72 11.35
C ALA A 99 11.50 -15.14 12.70
N ASN A 100 12.35 -15.19 13.74
CA ASN A 100 11.94 -15.37 15.14
C ASN A 100 11.00 -16.58 15.37
N GLY A 101 11.29 -17.71 14.71
CA GLY A 101 10.49 -18.93 14.84
C GLY A 101 9.09 -18.84 14.22
N GLY A 102 8.92 -17.99 13.20
CA GLY A 102 7.66 -17.80 12.50
C GLY A 102 6.65 -16.96 13.30
N ARG A 103 7.11 -16.11 14.22
CA ARG A 103 6.22 -15.34 15.10
C ARG A 103 5.18 -14.53 14.30
N ALA A 104 5.62 -13.82 13.25
CA ALA A 104 4.71 -13.06 12.42
C ALA A 104 3.71 -13.94 11.68
N LEU A 105 4.16 -15.08 11.15
CA LEU A 105 3.30 -16.03 10.46
C LEU A 105 2.18 -16.54 11.37
N LYS A 106 2.51 -16.87 12.62
CA LYS A 106 1.55 -17.32 13.65
C LYS A 106 0.49 -16.28 13.95
N GLU A 107 0.91 -15.06 14.26
CA GLU A 107 -0.01 -13.97 14.60
C GLU A 107 -0.95 -13.64 13.42
N ILE A 108 -0.43 -13.67 12.19
CA ILE A 108 -1.22 -13.46 10.98
C ILE A 108 -2.22 -14.59 10.75
N ALA A 109 -1.79 -15.84 10.90
CA ALA A 109 -2.66 -17.01 10.76
C ALA A 109 -3.76 -17.03 11.83
N GLU A 110 -3.41 -16.73 13.09
CA GLU A 110 -4.36 -16.64 14.20
C GLU A 110 -5.40 -15.54 13.97
N ALA A 111 -4.99 -14.36 13.53
CA ALA A 111 -5.90 -13.25 13.23
C ALA A 111 -6.87 -13.53 12.07
N GLY A 112 -6.45 -14.38 11.12
CA GLY A 112 -7.26 -14.83 9.99
C GLY A 112 -8.09 -16.09 10.23
N ASN A 113 -7.86 -16.81 11.35
CA ASN A 113 -8.33 -18.18 11.53
C ASN A 113 -7.94 -19.11 10.36
N GLU A 114 -6.68 -18.96 9.91
CA GLU A 114 -6.06 -19.70 8.81
C GLU A 114 -4.95 -20.62 9.32
N ARG A 115 -4.44 -21.53 8.48
CA ARG A 115 -3.23 -22.29 8.83
C ARG A 115 -1.99 -21.47 8.49
N GLU A 116 -0.96 -21.55 9.33
CA GLU A 116 0.37 -20.97 9.05
C GLU A 116 0.90 -21.39 7.66
N SER A 117 0.67 -22.64 7.26
CA SER A 117 1.09 -23.16 5.95
C SER A 117 0.44 -22.45 4.77
N ASP A 118 -0.81 -22.01 4.92
CA ASP A 118 -1.56 -21.38 3.83
C ASP A 118 -1.07 -19.94 3.65
N VAL A 119 -0.86 -19.22 4.76
CA VAL A 119 -0.28 -17.87 4.75
C VAL A 119 1.15 -17.89 4.18
N ALA A 120 1.95 -18.90 4.55
CA ALA A 120 3.30 -19.06 4.03
C ALA A 120 3.30 -19.36 2.53
N ALA A 121 2.43 -20.27 2.08
CA ALA A 121 2.29 -20.61 0.66
C ALA A 121 1.90 -19.38 -0.18
N ASP A 122 0.97 -18.55 0.33
CA ASP A 122 0.62 -17.30 -0.34
C ASP A 122 1.79 -16.31 -0.36
N ALA A 123 2.53 -16.17 0.74
CA ALA A 123 3.68 -15.27 0.78
C ALA A 123 4.84 -15.72 -0.13
N ASP A 124 5.05 -17.03 -0.28
CA ASP A 124 6.07 -17.62 -1.15
C ASP A 124 5.66 -17.61 -2.63
N ALA A 125 4.35 -17.64 -2.92
CA ALA A 125 3.83 -17.50 -4.27
C ALA A 125 3.73 -16.04 -4.75
N ALA A 126 3.82 -15.07 -3.83
CA ALA A 126 3.86 -13.66 -4.18
C ALA A 126 5.24 -13.28 -4.76
N ILE A 127 5.24 -12.25 -5.61
CA ILE A 127 6.48 -11.52 -5.92
C ILE A 127 7.18 -11.08 -4.61
N PRO A 128 8.52 -10.94 -4.59
CA PRO A 128 9.22 -10.45 -3.40
C PRO A 128 8.60 -9.14 -2.91
N LEU A 129 8.31 -9.04 -1.61
CA LEU A 129 7.66 -7.88 -1.02
C LEU A 129 8.55 -7.21 0.03
N GLU A 130 8.40 -5.90 0.18
CA GLU A 130 8.98 -5.10 1.26
C GLU A 130 7.89 -4.43 2.10
N MET A 131 8.22 -4.18 3.37
CA MET A 131 7.34 -3.52 4.33
C MET A 131 8.06 -2.34 4.99
N TYR A 132 7.40 -1.18 5.07
CA TYR A 132 7.95 0.05 5.67
C TYR A 132 6.87 1.11 5.95
N LEU A 133 7.24 2.21 6.60
CA LEU A 133 6.39 3.39 6.73
C LEU A 133 6.85 4.45 5.71
N PRO A 134 6.11 4.73 4.63
CA PRO A 134 6.57 5.61 3.56
C PRO A 134 6.67 7.08 4.01
N VAL A 135 5.79 7.52 4.92
CA VAL A 135 5.74 8.91 5.39
C VAL A 135 6.79 9.13 6.50
N PRO A 136 7.79 10.03 6.32
CA PRO A 136 8.80 10.29 7.35
C PRO A 136 8.22 10.72 8.70
N ALA A 137 7.15 11.55 8.69
CA ALA A 137 6.47 11.96 9.90
C ALA A 137 5.82 10.77 10.65
N HIS A 138 5.27 9.78 9.93
CA HIS A 138 4.73 8.56 10.54
C HIS A 138 5.86 7.70 11.11
N ARG A 139 7.00 7.56 10.41
CA ARG A 139 8.18 6.87 10.95
C ARG A 139 8.66 7.48 12.26
N ALA A 140 8.73 8.81 12.32
CA ALA A 140 9.23 9.52 13.49
C ALA A 140 8.26 9.48 14.68
N SER A 141 6.95 9.44 14.44
CA SER A 141 5.93 9.62 15.48
C SER A 141 5.16 8.35 15.88
N TRP A 142 5.02 7.36 14.99
CA TRP A 142 4.23 6.18 15.28
C TRP A 142 4.98 5.29 16.28
N GLY A 143 4.47 5.15 17.50
CA GLY A 143 5.08 4.32 18.55
C GLY A 143 4.64 2.85 18.58
N GLY A 144 4.03 2.32 17.52
CA GLY A 144 3.40 0.99 17.52
C GLY A 144 1.96 0.98 18.08
N GLY A 145 1.37 2.15 18.32
CA GLY A 145 -0.01 2.31 18.78
C GLY A 145 -1.06 2.12 17.68
N ASP A 146 -2.33 2.14 18.07
CA ASP A 146 -3.44 2.38 17.15
C ASP A 146 -3.80 3.89 17.15
N PRO A 147 -4.42 4.40 16.07
CA PRO A 147 -4.74 3.72 14.80
C PRO A 147 -3.50 3.54 13.90
N VAL A 148 -3.55 2.52 13.03
CA VAL A 148 -2.57 2.27 11.95
C VAL A 148 -3.28 1.63 10.77
N LEU A 149 -2.83 1.95 9.56
CA LEU A 149 -3.28 1.36 8.29
C LEU A 149 -2.16 0.50 7.70
N VAL A 150 -2.54 -0.55 6.96
CA VAL A 150 -1.62 -1.28 6.09
C VAL A 150 -2.07 -1.10 4.66
N ALA A 151 -1.19 -0.64 3.79
CA ALA A 151 -1.52 -0.29 2.41
C ALA A 151 -0.66 -1.04 1.40
N THR A 152 -1.20 -1.23 0.20
CA THR A 152 -0.51 -1.79 -0.95
C THR A 152 -0.85 -1.02 -2.23
N ALA A 153 0.06 -1.07 -3.20
CA ALA A 153 -0.14 -0.64 -4.58
C ALA A 153 0.70 -1.54 -5.50
N ILE A 154 0.20 -1.80 -6.71
CA ILE A 154 0.82 -2.74 -7.66
C ILE A 154 1.15 -2.14 -8.98
N ALA A 155 0.46 -1.07 -9.40
CA ALA A 155 0.75 -0.22 -10.55
C ALA A 155 1.32 1.16 -10.16
N ASP A 156 2.17 1.77 -11.00
CA ASP A 156 2.81 3.07 -10.76
C ASP A 156 1.71 4.12 -10.81
N HIS A 157 1.74 5.07 -9.90
CA HIS A 157 0.72 6.10 -9.76
C HIS A 157 -0.69 5.56 -9.48
N GLU A 158 -0.82 4.30 -9.03
CA GLU A 158 -2.09 3.72 -8.63
C GLU A 158 -2.53 4.24 -7.25
N ALA A 159 -3.83 4.41 -7.05
CA ALA A 159 -4.35 4.77 -5.74
C ALA A 159 -4.15 3.61 -4.75
N PRO A 160 -3.39 3.78 -3.64
CA PRO A 160 -3.10 2.67 -2.74
C PRO A 160 -4.37 2.17 -2.07
N ILE A 161 -4.45 0.85 -1.91
CA ILE A 161 -5.52 0.19 -1.18
C ILE A 161 -5.02 -0.09 0.22
N ALA A 162 -5.73 0.44 1.21
CA ALA A 162 -5.40 0.30 2.61
C ALA A 162 -6.47 -0.47 3.38
N PHE A 163 -6.03 -1.11 4.45
CA PHE A 163 -6.86 -1.81 5.40
C PHE A 163 -6.60 -1.28 6.82
N ASP A 164 -7.67 -1.04 7.57
CA ASP A 164 -7.57 -0.80 9.01
C ASP A 164 -7.39 -2.11 9.80
N VAL A 165 -7.17 -2.01 11.11
CA VAL A 165 -6.99 -3.19 11.98
C VAL A 165 -8.23 -4.09 12.11
N ARG A 166 -9.39 -3.63 11.63
CA ARG A 166 -10.62 -4.44 11.54
C ARG A 166 -10.76 -5.12 10.17
N GLY A 167 -9.84 -4.81 9.25
CA GLY A 167 -9.80 -5.29 7.87
C GLY A 167 -10.75 -4.54 6.94
N HIS A 168 -11.23 -3.34 7.31
CA HIS A 168 -12.01 -2.49 6.42
C HIS A 168 -11.12 -1.92 5.33
N ARG A 169 -11.51 -2.17 4.07
CA ARG A 169 -10.81 -1.70 2.87
C ARG A 169 -11.16 -0.24 2.59
N GLN A 170 -10.16 0.57 2.27
CA GLN A 170 -10.32 1.94 1.79
C GLN A 170 -9.27 2.26 0.73
N VAL A 171 -9.62 3.11 -0.22
CA VAL A 171 -8.67 3.64 -1.21
C VAL A 171 -8.10 4.95 -0.66
N LEU A 172 -6.77 5.10 -0.67
CA LEU A 172 -6.09 6.32 -0.27
C LEU A 172 -5.94 7.24 -1.48
N ASP A 173 -6.04 8.56 -1.26
CA ASP A 173 -5.66 9.53 -2.30
C ASP A 173 -4.16 9.49 -2.46
N PRO A 174 -3.58 9.05 -3.59
CA PRO A 174 -2.14 8.95 -3.76
C PRO A 174 -1.43 10.28 -3.61
N ARG A 175 -2.09 11.44 -3.45
CA ARG A 175 -1.45 12.76 -3.35
C ARG A 175 -1.32 13.33 -1.94
N VAL A 176 -2.15 12.89 -0.99
CA VAL A 176 -2.19 13.48 0.38
C VAL A 176 -2.09 12.41 1.47
N PRO A 177 -0.97 12.35 2.23
CA PRO A 177 -0.78 11.26 3.19
C PRO A 177 -1.86 11.35 4.26
N PRO A 178 -2.49 10.21 4.64
CA PRO A 178 -3.50 10.22 5.68
C PRO A 178 -2.87 10.61 7.01
N ALA A 179 -3.64 11.22 7.92
CA ALA A 179 -3.16 11.53 9.27
C ALA A 179 -2.87 10.28 10.13
N VAL A 180 -3.41 9.14 9.73
CA VAL A 180 -3.16 7.84 10.39
C VAL A 180 -1.88 7.24 9.82
N PRO A 181 -0.96 6.74 10.68
CA PRO A 181 0.24 6.02 10.22
C PRO A 181 -0.08 4.90 9.23
N VAL A 182 0.71 4.80 8.17
CA VAL A 182 0.56 3.78 7.12
C VAL A 182 1.82 2.94 7.08
N ILE A 183 1.63 1.62 7.13
CA ILE A 183 2.65 0.63 6.77
C ILE A 183 2.37 0.20 5.34
N ALA A 184 3.28 0.44 4.42
CA ALA A 184 3.23 -0.08 3.07
C ALA A 184 3.70 -1.54 3.04
N VAL A 185 3.03 -2.38 2.26
CA VAL A 185 3.45 -3.73 1.86
C VAL A 185 3.36 -3.77 0.34
N VAL A 186 4.51 -3.72 -0.32
CA VAL A 186 4.61 -3.47 -1.77
C VAL A 186 5.66 -4.38 -2.39
N PRO A 187 5.69 -4.53 -3.73
CA PRO A 187 6.80 -5.19 -4.41
C PRO A 187 8.16 -4.67 -3.92
N ALA A 188 9.09 -5.58 -3.66
CA ALA A 188 10.41 -5.24 -3.14
C ALA A 188 11.24 -4.56 -4.22
N GLU A 189 11.75 -3.37 -3.89
CA GLU A 189 12.69 -2.63 -4.73
C GLU A 189 14.09 -2.60 -4.12
N THR A 190 14.13 -2.71 -2.80
CA THR A 190 15.37 -2.78 -2.06
C THR A 190 16.07 -4.11 -2.36
N ASN A 191 17.33 -4.05 -2.77
CA ASN A 191 18.15 -5.26 -2.88
C ASN A 191 18.60 -5.73 -1.48
N PHE A 192 17.77 -6.53 -0.83
CA PHE A 192 18.04 -7.11 0.49
C PHE A 192 19.14 -8.19 0.51
N ASN A 193 19.79 -8.49 -0.63
CA ASN A 193 20.97 -9.36 -0.66
C ASN A 193 22.26 -8.58 -0.48
N GLN A 194 22.21 -7.25 -0.58
CA GLN A 194 23.31 -6.38 -0.23
C GLN A 194 23.18 -5.96 1.24
N PRO A 195 24.30 -5.88 1.99
CA PRO A 195 24.26 -5.27 3.29
C PRO A 195 23.76 -3.83 3.16
N PRO A 196 23.03 -3.31 4.15
CA PRO A 196 22.61 -1.92 4.13
C PRO A 196 23.82 -1.00 3.93
N GLY A 197 23.66 0.03 3.10
CA GLY A 197 24.70 1.02 2.86
C GLY A 197 25.16 1.59 4.19
N ARG A 198 26.45 1.41 4.53
CA ARG A 198 27.00 2.00 5.74
C ARG A 198 27.00 3.51 5.57
N VAL A 199 26.20 4.22 6.38
CA VAL A 199 26.44 5.64 6.63
C VAL A 199 27.71 5.70 7.47
N THR A 200 28.85 5.82 6.81
CA THR A 200 30.09 6.18 7.49
C THR A 200 30.00 7.65 7.82
N CYS A 201 29.71 8.00 9.08
CA CYS A 201 30.02 9.33 9.57
C CYS A 201 31.56 9.48 9.52
N ALA A 202 32.06 10.17 8.51
CA ALA A 202 33.49 10.44 8.36
C ALA A 202 34.04 11.39 9.44
N ASP A 203 33.17 12.04 10.24
CA ASP A 203 33.55 13.09 11.19
C ASP A 203 33.18 12.78 12.67
N CYS A 204 33.23 11.52 13.11
CA CYS A 204 33.09 11.20 14.56
C CYS A 204 34.43 11.13 15.31
N THR A 205 35.56 11.37 14.66
CA THR A 205 36.86 11.46 15.34
C THR A 205 37.20 12.93 15.59
N GLY A 206 36.86 13.41 16.79
CA GLY A 206 37.41 14.67 17.28
C GLY A 206 38.93 14.60 17.31
N GLY A 207 39.58 15.55 16.64
CA GLY A 207 41.03 15.67 16.60
C GLY A 207 41.46 16.71 15.58
N ASP A 208 41.76 17.91 16.08
CA ASP A 208 42.30 19.10 15.41
C ASP A 208 43.03 18.86 14.07
N ALA A 209 42.50 19.44 12.98
CA ALA A 209 43.29 19.89 11.84
C ALA A 209 42.54 20.96 11.03
N THR A 210 43.19 22.11 10.87
CA THR A 210 42.86 23.26 10.01
C THR A 210 42.44 22.91 8.57
N PRO A 211 41.65 23.77 7.89
CA PRO A 211 40.98 23.42 6.64
C PRO A 211 41.88 23.63 5.42
N PRO A 212 41.75 22.82 4.36
CA PRO A 212 41.96 23.29 3.00
C PRO A 212 40.62 23.65 2.35
N SER A 213 40.58 24.87 1.83
CA SER A 213 39.57 25.34 0.89
C SER A 213 39.52 24.48 -0.37
N GLY A 214 38.31 24.23 -0.88
CA GLY A 214 38.07 23.94 -2.29
C GLY A 214 37.41 22.59 -2.57
N GLY A 215 36.16 22.65 -3.01
CA GLY A 215 35.45 21.51 -3.58
C GLY A 215 34.04 21.40 -3.05
N THR A 216 33.18 22.35 -3.41
CA THR A 216 31.73 22.19 -3.28
C THR A 216 31.29 21.05 -4.20
N ILE A 217 31.37 19.81 -3.71
CA ILE A 217 30.55 18.74 -4.21
C ILE A 217 29.24 18.88 -3.46
N THR A 218 28.40 19.83 -3.87
CA THR A 218 26.97 19.73 -3.60
C THR A 218 26.53 18.41 -4.22
N PRO A 219 26.09 17.39 -3.45
CA PRO A 219 25.21 16.42 -4.05
C PRO A 219 23.98 17.23 -4.47
N SER A 220 23.87 17.48 -5.77
CA SER A 220 22.66 18.00 -6.38
C SER A 220 21.60 16.91 -6.31
N VAL A 221 21.14 16.60 -5.09
CA VAL A 221 19.83 16.02 -4.92
C VAL A 221 18.91 17.22 -5.03
N SER A 222 18.57 17.55 -6.27
CA SER A 222 17.35 18.30 -6.55
C SER A 222 16.23 17.35 -6.13
N SER A 223 16.02 17.22 -4.82
CA SER A 223 14.92 16.48 -4.27
C SER A 223 13.71 17.26 -4.74
N VAL A 224 13.00 16.71 -5.72
CA VAL A 224 11.65 17.16 -6.00
C VAL A 224 10.80 16.52 -4.91
N PRO A 225 9.89 17.25 -4.29
CA PRO A 225 9.28 16.73 -3.10
C PRO A 225 8.07 15.84 -3.41
N GLY A 226 8.08 14.65 -2.82
CA GLY A 226 7.05 13.65 -3.01
C GLY A 226 7.29 12.43 -2.12
N LEU A 227 6.21 11.76 -1.75
CA LEU A 227 6.17 10.49 -1.06
C LEU A 227 6.49 9.38 -2.05
N TYR A 228 7.42 8.52 -1.69
CA TYR A 228 7.67 7.30 -2.44
C TYR A 228 6.91 6.15 -1.75
N LEU A 229 5.68 5.88 -2.18
CA LEU A 229 5.33 4.50 -2.53
C LEU A 229 5.97 4.35 -3.89
N THR A 230 6.82 3.38 -4.08
CA THR A 230 7.61 3.31 -5.29
C THR A 230 6.79 2.94 -6.55
N TYR A 231 5.46 2.89 -6.36
CA TYR A 231 4.46 2.83 -7.39
C TYR A 231 3.23 3.76 -7.14
N ALA A 232 3.26 4.77 -6.24
CA ALA A 232 2.15 5.72 -6.05
C ALA A 232 2.58 7.00 -5.32
N GLY A 233 2.58 8.16 -5.99
CA GLY A 233 3.28 9.35 -5.48
C GLY A 233 2.40 10.37 -4.75
N PHE A 234 2.68 10.62 -3.45
CA PHE A 234 2.03 11.69 -2.67
C PHE A 234 2.87 12.96 -2.58
N VAL A 235 2.52 14.01 -3.32
CA VAL A 235 3.36 15.20 -3.50
C VAL A 235 3.31 16.13 -2.27
N GLN A 236 4.45 16.52 -1.70
CA GLN A 236 4.53 17.77 -0.92
C GLN A 236 5.93 18.36 -0.78
N ASP A 237 6.02 19.65 -1.11
CA ASP A 237 7.24 20.45 -1.27
C ASP A 237 7.91 21.03 -0.03
N PHE A 238 9.26 21.08 -0.04
CA PHE A 238 10.13 21.86 0.86
C PHE A 238 10.60 23.14 0.17
#